data_AF-A0A645H621-F1
#
_entry.id   AF-A0A645H621-F1
#
_cell.length_a   1.000
_cell.length_b   1.000
_cell.length_c   1.000
_cell.angle_alpha   90.00
_cell.angle_beta   90.00
_cell.angle_gamma   90.00
#
_symmetry.space_group_name_H-M   'P 1'
#
loop_
_entity.id
_entity.type
_entity.pdbx_description
1 polymer ?
#
loop_
_entity_poly.entity_id
_entity_poly.type
_entity_poly.pdbx_seq_one_letter_code
_entity_poly.pdbx_strand_id
1 'polypeptide(L)' 'MQAGNIKAMEGELGDILFAIVNLARFLNIDAEIALNVTNQKFKRRFTHIEDKVREKGLKWADLTLAELDEFWDEAKVLKK' A
#
# COMPACT_ATOMS: atom_id res chain seq x y z
N MET A 1 -20.85 -15.20 -16.49
CA MET A 1 -20.93 -13.90 -17.19
C MET A 1 -20.11 -12.90 -16.38
N GLN A 2 -18.95 -12.42 -16.84
CA GLN A 2 -18.23 -11.31 -16.17
C GLN A 2 -17.03 -10.71 -16.95
N ALA A 3 -16.66 -11.22 -18.12
CA ALA A 3 -15.52 -10.66 -18.87
C ALA A 3 -15.78 -9.26 -19.45
N GLY A 4 -17.04 -8.92 -19.78
CA GLY A 4 -17.40 -7.60 -20.33
C GLY A 4 -17.34 -6.47 -19.30
N ASN A 5 -17.44 -6.78 -17.99
CA ASN A 5 -17.42 -5.78 -16.93
C ASN A 5 -15.99 -5.40 -16.54
N ILE A 6 -15.08 -6.38 -16.46
CA ILE A 6 -13.67 -6.11 -16.11
C ILE A 6 -13.02 -5.14 -17.10
N LYS A 7 -13.24 -5.32 -18.42
CA LYS A 7 -12.67 -4.42 -19.42
C LYS A 7 -13.18 -2.97 -19.29
N ALA A 8 -14.46 -2.79 -18.94
CA ALA A 8 -15.01 -1.47 -18.68
C ALA A 8 -14.41 -0.86 -17.39
N MET A 9 -14.33 -1.65 -16.32
CA MET A 9 -13.70 -1.26 -15.05
C MET A 9 -12.22 -0.91 -15.21
N GLU A 10 -11.47 -1.63 -16.04
CA GLU A 10 -10.07 -1.33 -16.37
C GLU A 10 -9.95 0.02 -17.08
N GLY A 11 -10.89 0.36 -17.97
CA GLY A 11 -10.97 1.67 -18.61
C GLY A 11 -11.18 2.79 -17.60
N GLU A 12 -12.21 2.68 -16.76
CA GLU A 12 -12.52 3.67 -15.71
C GLU A 12 -11.37 3.83 -14.71
N LEU A 13 -10.76 2.72 -14.28
CA LEU A 13 -9.58 2.77 -13.41
C LEU A 13 -8.40 3.45 -14.11
N GLY A 14 -8.20 3.19 -15.40
CA GLY A 14 -7.20 3.85 -16.23
C GLY A 14 -7.37 5.36 -16.27
N ASP A 15 -8.60 5.85 -16.45
CA ASP A 15 -8.91 7.29 -16.45
C ASP A 15 -8.61 7.95 -15.10
N ILE A 16 -8.91 7.27 -13.99
CA ILE A 16 -8.57 7.74 -12.64
C ILE A 16 -7.04 7.82 -12.46
N LEU A 17 -6.31 6.77 -12.85
CA LEU A 17 -4.85 6.75 -12.75
C LEU A 17 -4.23 7.86 -13.62
N PHE A 18 -4.73 8.06 -14.83
CA PHE A 18 -4.28 9.12 -15.72
C PHE A 18 -4.55 10.52 -15.15
N ALA A 19 -5.73 10.73 -14.55
CA ALA A 19 -6.06 11.97 -13.86
C ALA A 19 -5.09 12.25 -12.69
N ILE A 20 -4.74 11.23 -11.90
CA ILE A 20 -3.77 11.35 -10.79
C ILE A 20 -2.36 11.70 -11.31
N VAL A 21 -1.89 11.04 -12.37
CA VAL A 21 -0.58 11.35 -12.98
C VAL A 21 -0.56 12.78 -13.53
N ASN A 22 -1.67 13.21 -14.15
CA ASN A 22 -1.80 14.59 -14.63
C ASN A 22 -1.83 15.62 -13.51
N LEU A 23 -2.46 15.31 -12.38
CA LEU A 23 -2.41 16.14 -11.18
C LEU A 23 -0.98 16.27 -10.65
N ALA A 24 -0.25 15.16 -10.55
CA ALA A 24 1.16 15.17 -10.14
C ALA A 24 1.99 16.08 -11.07
N ARG A 25 1.82 15.94 -12.38
CA ARG A 25 2.47 16.81 -13.39
C ARG A 25 2.10 18.28 -13.21
N PHE A 26 0.82 18.61 -12.98
CA PHE A 26 0.38 19.98 -12.73
C PHE A 26 1.03 20.60 -11.49
N LEU A 27 1.26 19.78 -10.45
CA LEU A 27 1.93 20.19 -9.22
C LEU A 27 3.47 20.14 -9.29
N ASN A 28 4.04 19.84 -10.46
CA ASN A 28 5.49 19.59 -10.65
C ASN A 28 6.04 18.49 -9.73
N ILE A 29 5.23 17.47 -9.45
CA ILE A 29 5.60 16.26 -8.70
C ILE A 29 5.84 15.14 -9.70
N ASP A 30 6.98 14.45 -9.58
CA ASP A 30 7.22 13.21 -10.32
C ASP A 30 6.38 12.07 -9.73
N ALA A 31 5.43 11.57 -10.52
CA ALA A 31 4.49 10.54 -10.08
C ALA A 31 5.17 9.20 -9.76
N GLU A 32 6.21 8.83 -10.52
CA GLU A 32 6.95 7.58 -10.30
C GLU A 32 7.73 7.65 -8.98
N ILE A 33 8.42 8.75 -8.75
CA ILE A 33 9.15 8.99 -7.49
C ILE A 33 8.18 9.01 -6.31
N ALA A 34 7.04 9.70 -6.42
CA ALA A 34 6.03 9.75 -5.36
C ALA A 34 5.46 8.37 -5.01
N LEU A 35 5.21 7.54 -6.03
CA LEU A 35 4.79 6.15 -5.85
C LEU A 35 5.90 5.32 -5.19
N ASN A 36 7.16 5.45 -5.64
CA ASN A 36 8.30 4.75 -5.07
C ASN A 36 8.49 5.07 -3.58
N VAL A 37 8.38 6.33 -3.18
CA VAL A 37 8.42 6.76 -1.77
C VAL A 37 7.32 6.06 -0.95
N THR A 38 6.11 5.97 -1.51
CA THR A 38 4.99 5.27 -0.85
C THR A 38 5.25 3.77 -0.74
N ASN A 39 5.80 3.13 -1.78
CA ASN A 39 6.17 1.71 -1.77
C ASN A 39 7.25 1.43 -0.72
N GLN A 40 8.27 2.29 -0.59
CA GLN A 40 9.29 2.16 0.45
C GLN A 40 8.71 2.30 1.86
N LYS A 41 7.75 3.21 2.05
CA LYS A 41 7.01 3.37 3.32
C LYS A 41 6.21 2.11 3.64
N PHE A 42 5.51 1.52 2.67
CA PHE A 42 4.77 0.27 2.85
C PHE A 42 5.72 -0.88 3.20
N LYS A 43 6.81 -1.04 2.43
CA LYS A 43 7.84 -2.06 2.70
C LYS A 43 8.38 -1.95 4.12
N ARG A 44 8.79 -0.76 4.55
CA ARG A 44 9.31 -0.54 5.91
C ARG A 44 8.30 -0.98 6.97
N ARG A 45 7.03 -0.61 6.80
CA ARG A 45 5.98 -0.94 7.77
C ARG A 45 5.69 -2.43 7.80
N PHE A 46 5.63 -3.06 6.64
CA PHE A 46 5.41 -4.50 6.56
C PHE A 46 6.57 -5.28 7.19
N THR A 47 7.83 -4.89 6.94
CA THR A 47 8.99 -5.49 7.61
C THR A 47 8.90 -5.38 9.13
N HIS A 48 8.38 -4.27 9.67
CA HIS A 48 8.16 -4.16 11.11
C HIS A 48 7.14 -5.19 11.63
N ILE A 49 6.04 -5.41 10.90
CA ILE A 49 5.07 -6.45 11.24
C ILE A 49 5.75 -7.82 11.21
N GLU A 50 6.53 -8.13 10.17
CA GLU A 50 7.26 -9.40 10.07
C GLU A 50 8.20 -9.61 11.26
N ASP A 51 8.92 -8.57 11.66
CA ASP A 51 9.81 -8.60 12.82
C ASP A 51 9.02 -8.84 14.13
N LYS A 52 7.87 -8.17 14.33
CA LYS A 52 7.03 -8.36 15.52
C LYS A 52 6.43 -9.76 15.62
N VAL A 53 5.95 -10.30 14.50
CA VAL A 53 5.42 -11.66 14.45
C VAL A 53 6.51 -12.66 14.81
N ARG A 54 7.73 -12.48 14.27
CA ARG A 54 8.90 -13.32 14.57
C ARG A 54 9.35 -13.20 16.02
N GLU A 55 9.47 -11.98 16.56
CA GLU A 55 9.90 -11.70 17.94
C GLU A 55 8.95 -12.33 18.97
N LYS A 56 7.64 -12.27 18.71
CA LYS A 56 6.61 -12.82 19.60
C LYS A 56 6.38 -14.33 19.40
N GLY A 57 7.05 -14.95 18.43
CA GLY A 57 6.87 -16.38 18.11
C GLY A 57 5.47 -16.71 17.58
N LEU A 58 4.78 -15.72 16.99
CA LEU A 58 3.42 -15.87 16.48
C LEU A 58 3.46 -16.48 15.06
N LYS A 59 2.37 -17.14 14.67
CA LYS A 59 2.17 -17.60 13.29
C LYS A 59 1.17 -16.69 12.59
N TRP A 60 1.46 -16.36 11.34
CA TRP A 60 0.57 -15.54 10.51
C TRP A 60 -0.86 -16.07 10.41
N ALA A 61 -1.04 -17.41 10.41
CA ALA A 61 -2.35 -18.04 10.33
C ALA A 61 -3.20 -17.83 11.58
N ASP A 62 -2.57 -17.51 12.71
CA ASP A 62 -3.23 -17.34 14.00
C ASP A 62 -3.55 -15.86 14.28
N LEU A 63 -3.13 -14.95 13.39
CA LEU A 63 -3.31 -13.50 13.54
C LEU A 63 -4.52 -13.00 12.76
N THR A 64 -5.31 -12.19 13.43
CA THR A 64 -6.41 -11.43 12.84
C THR A 64 -5.89 -10.15 12.17
N LEU A 65 -6.68 -9.60 11.25
CA LEU A 65 -6.36 -8.31 10.62
C LEU A 65 -6.26 -7.18 11.67
N ALA A 66 -7.04 -7.25 12.76
CA ALA A 66 -6.99 -6.27 13.83
C ALA A 66 -5.62 -6.29 14.56
N GLU A 67 -5.09 -7.49 14.85
CA GLU A 67 -3.76 -7.62 15.48
C GLU A 67 -2.63 -7.19 14.54
N LEU A 68 -2.76 -7.43 13.23
CA LEU A 68 -1.81 -6.93 12.24
C LEU A 68 -1.87 -5.40 12.11
N ASP A 69 -3.07 -4.81 12.23
CA ASP A 69 -3.26 -3.36 12.22
C ASP A 69 -2.61 -2.69 13.44
N GLU A 70 -2.58 -3.33 14.60
CA GLU A 70 -1.84 -2.82 15.77
C GLU A 70 -0.34 -2.67 15.46
N PHE A 71 0.29 -3.72 14.90
CA PHE A 71 1.70 -3.65 14.47
C PHE A 71 1.91 -2.65 13.33
N TRP A 72 0.94 -2.50 12.44
CA TRP A 72 0.97 -1.50 11.39
C TRP A 72 0.97 -0.07 11.96
N ASP A 73 0.16 0.19 12.98
CA ASP A 73 0.09 1.48 13.66
C ASP A 73 1.36 1.79 14.46
N GLU A 74 1.96 0.79 15.12
CA GLU A 74 3.31 0.90 15.67
C GLU A 74 4.32 1.31 14.57
N ALA A 75 4.25 0.66 13.41
CA ALA A 75 5.14 0.96 12.29
C ALA A 75 4.95 2.37 11.69
N LYS A 76 3.78 3.00 11.87
CA LYS A 76 3.53 4.40 11.44
C LYS A 76 4.32 5.40 12.28
N VAL A 77 4.50 5.14 13.58
CA VAL A 77 5.15 6.07 14.52
C VAL A 77 6.67 5.92 14.57
N LEU A 78 7.20 4.79 14.08
CA LEU A 78 8.63 4.58 13.84
C LEU A 78 9.11 5.51 12.71
N LYS A 79 9.36 6.78 13.05
CA LYS A 79 10.10 7.71 12.20
C LYS A 79 11.53 7.19 12.06
N LYS A 80 12.04 7.18 10.83
CA LYS A 80 13.49 7.13 10.57
C LYS A 80 14.08 8.50 10.87
#